data_AF-A0A3L7WNG9-F1
#
_entry.id   AF-A0A3L7WNG9-F1
#
_cell.length_a   1.000
_cell.length_b   1.000
_cell.length_c   1.000
_cell.angle_alpha   90.00
_cell.angle_beta   90.00
_cell.angle_gamma   90.00
#
_symmetry.space_group_name_H-M   'P 1'
#
loop_
_entity.id
_entity.type
_entity.pdbx_description
1 polymer ?
#
loop_
_entity_poly.entity_id
_entity_poly.type
_entity_poly.pdbx_seq_one_letter_code
_entity_poly.pdbx_strand_id
1 'polypeptide(L)'
;MLGVRVTRVMQRISSPVVYICAVSLFAAAALFFWQGWVDVSLWDEGFLWYGAQQFLYGDVPIRDFYAYDVGRYAVLAGFMWLWGNTGIIALRFGLMFVQAAVLAGFSVYLYRRVTRQWVVIGGVMAVVIWWLWPLYRMPDFAVLVVALIT
;
A
#
# COMPACT_ATOMS: atom_id res chain seq x y z
N MET A 1 38.92 7.00 6.35
CA MET A 1 37.77 6.12 6.66
C MET A 1 36.42 6.57 6.08
N LEU A 2 36.26 7.80 5.56
CA LEU A 2 35.01 8.27 4.93
C LEU A 2 34.69 7.62 3.56
N GLY A 3 35.70 7.31 2.73
CA GLY A 3 35.48 6.78 1.37
C GLY A 3 34.80 5.41 1.28
N VAL A 4 34.97 4.54 2.28
CA VAL A 4 34.36 3.20 2.32
C VAL A 4 32.87 3.26 2.70
N ARG A 5 32.44 4.29 3.46
CA ARG A 5 31.03 4.49 3.78
C ARG A 5 30.26 5.04 2.58
N VAL A 6 30.84 5.98 1.84
CA VAL A 6 30.20 6.58 0.65
C VAL A 6 29.97 5.53 -0.45
N THR A 7 30.96 4.67 -0.72
CA THR A 7 30.82 3.57 -1.70
C THR A 7 29.76 2.56 -1.29
N ARG A 8 29.65 2.21 0.00
CA ARG A 8 28.57 1.34 0.49
C ARG A 8 27.19 1.97 0.39
N VAL A 9 27.06 3.27 0.67
CA VAL A 9 25.79 3.99 0.52
C VAL A 9 25.38 4.05 -0.95
N MET A 10 26.31 4.36 -1.86
CA MET A 10 26.07 4.36 -3.30
C MET A 10 25.71 2.96 -3.82
N GLN A 11 26.42 1.91 -3.41
CA GLN A 11 26.07 0.53 -3.78
C GLN A 11 24.70 0.10 -3.23
N ARG A 12 24.31 0.58 -2.05
CA ARG A 12 22.99 0.27 -1.46
C ARG A 12 21.85 0.95 -2.20
N ILE A 13 22.04 2.21 -2.64
CA ILE A 13 21.09 2.96 -3.49
C ILE A 13 21.00 2.31 -4.88
N SER A 14 22.10 1.72 -5.36
CA SER A 14 22.17 0.99 -6.64
C SER A 14 21.59 -0.43 -6.58
N SER A 15 21.01 -0.84 -5.44
CA SER A 15 20.51 -2.20 -5.30
C SER A 15 19.19 -2.39 -6.06
N PRO A 16 18.99 -3.54 -6.74
CA PRO A 16 17.73 -3.89 -7.41
C PRO A 16 16.50 -3.74 -6.51
N VAL A 17 16.65 -3.93 -5.20
CA VAL A 17 15.59 -3.77 -4.21
C VAL A 17 15.15 -2.31 -4.09
N VAL A 18 16.09 -1.36 -4.05
CA VAL A 18 15.76 0.08 -4.00
C VAL A 18 15.02 0.50 -5.27
N TYR A 19 15.45 -0.01 -6.43
CA TYR A 19 14.76 0.24 -7.70
C TYR A 19 13.32 -0.29 -7.67
N ILE A 20 13.10 -1.53 -7.21
CA ILE A 20 11.75 -2.10 -7.06
C ILE A 20 10.89 -1.24 -6.14
N CYS A 21 11.38 -0.90 -4.95
CA CYS A 21 10.64 -0.06 -4.00
C CYS A 21 10.27 1.30 -4.61
N ALA A 22 11.19 1.94 -5.34
CA ALA A 22 10.95 3.23 -5.98
C ALA A 22 9.87 3.14 -7.06
N VAL A 23 9.94 2.10 -7.91
CA VAL A 23 8.95 1.86 -8.98
C VAL A 23 7.57 1.54 -8.38
N SER A 24 7.50 0.72 -7.33
CA SER A 24 6.24 0.39 -6.64
C SER A 24 5.60 1.62 -6.02
N LEU A 25 6.39 2.48 -5.37
CA LEU A 25 5.90 3.74 -4.81
C LEU A 25 5.42 4.69 -5.90
N PHE A 26 6.17 4.83 -7.00
CA PHE A 26 5.79 5.65 -8.14
C PHE A 26 4.47 5.17 -8.77
N ALA A 27 4.32 3.86 -8.98
CA ALA A 27 3.10 3.28 -9.52
C ALA A 27 1.89 3.53 -8.62
N ALA A 28 2.04 3.32 -7.30
CA ALA A 28 0.98 3.60 -6.33
C ALA A 28 0.60 5.09 -6.30
N ALA A 29 1.59 5.99 -6.33
CA ALA A 29 1.35 7.43 -6.37
C ALA A 29 0.63 7.85 -7.67
N ALA A 30 1.03 7.34 -8.82
CA ALA A 30 0.36 7.61 -10.09
C ALA A 30 -1.11 7.16 -10.08
N LEU A 31 -1.40 5.98 -9.50
CA LEU A 31 -2.76 5.49 -9.34
C LEU A 31 -3.57 6.31 -8.34
N PHE A 32 -2.97 6.76 -7.24
CA PHE A 32 -3.61 7.68 -6.30
C PHE A 32 -4.00 8.99 -6.97
N PHE A 33 -3.11 9.61 -7.74
CA PHE A 33 -3.42 10.83 -8.47
C PHE A 33 -4.50 10.62 -9.53
N TRP A 34 -4.50 9.47 -10.21
CA TRP A 34 -5.55 9.12 -11.16
C TRP A 34 -6.91 8.90 -10.48
N GLN A 35 -6.94 8.13 -9.39
CA GLN A 35 -8.17 7.85 -8.62
C GLN A 35 -8.69 9.05 -7.83
N GLY A 36 -7.84 10.03 -7.51
CA GLY A 36 -8.25 11.29 -6.92
C GLY A 36 -9.36 12.01 -7.69
N TRP A 37 -9.46 11.76 -9.01
CA TRP A 37 -10.48 12.32 -9.90
C TRP A 37 -11.69 11.41 -10.14
N VAL A 38 -11.72 10.22 -9.52
CA VAL A 38 -12.83 9.26 -9.65
C VAL A 38 -13.79 9.41 -8.48
N ASP A 39 -15.09 9.32 -8.78
CA ASP A 39 -16.18 9.39 -7.81
C ASP A 39 -15.98 8.42 -6.64
N VAL A 40 -16.41 8.85 -5.46
CA VAL A 40 -16.32 8.08 -4.22
C VAL A 40 -17.43 7.02 -4.21
N SER A 41 -17.06 5.75 -4.02
CA SER A 41 -18.04 4.72 -3.70
C SER A 41 -18.54 4.92 -2.28
N LEU A 42 -19.73 5.49 -2.12
CA LEU A 42 -20.32 5.75 -0.81
C LEU A 42 -20.52 4.49 0.04
N TRP A 43 -20.64 3.33 -0.61
CA TRP A 43 -20.72 2.05 0.07
C TRP A 43 -19.34 1.60 0.52
N ASP A 44 -18.49 1.14 -0.39
CA ASP A 44 -17.23 0.50 -0.01
C ASP A 44 -16.23 1.49 0.62
N GLU A 45 -15.98 2.61 -0.08
CA GLU A 45 -15.05 3.64 0.39
C GLU A 45 -15.62 4.37 1.60
N GLY A 46 -16.93 4.60 1.63
CA GLY A 46 -17.62 5.24 2.76
C GLY A 46 -17.56 4.42 4.04
N PHE A 47 -17.80 3.10 3.98
CA PHE A 47 -17.65 2.22 5.14
C PHE A 47 -16.20 2.16 5.62
N LEU A 48 -15.24 2.10 4.70
CA LEU A 48 -13.82 2.09 5.04
C LEU A 48 -13.39 3.40 5.71
N TRP A 49 -13.86 4.51 5.15
CA TRP A 49 -13.62 5.86 5.66
C TRP A 49 -14.19 6.06 7.06
N TYR A 50 -15.47 5.76 7.22
CA TYR A 50 -16.18 5.89 8.49
C TYR A 50 -15.58 4.98 9.57
N GLY A 51 -15.29 3.72 9.25
CA GLY A 51 -14.68 2.80 10.21
C GLY A 51 -13.30 3.26 10.70
N ALA A 52 -12.46 3.82 9.81
CA ALA A 52 -11.17 4.39 10.21
C ALA A 52 -11.33 5.60 11.13
N GLN A 53 -12.36 6.43 10.91
CA GLN A 53 -12.67 7.55 11.81
C GLN A 53 -13.13 7.07 13.19
N GLN A 54 -14.04 6.10 13.26
CA GLN A 54 -14.50 5.54 14.53
C GLN A 54 -13.34 4.92 15.32
N PHE A 55 -12.43 4.25 14.62
CA PHE A 55 -11.21 3.73 15.24
C PHE A 55 -10.34 4.82 15.87
N LEU A 56 -10.22 5.99 15.24
CA LEU A 56 -9.52 7.14 15.81
C LEU A 56 -10.22 7.73 17.04
N TYR A 57 -11.54 7.61 17.13
CA TYR A 57 -12.32 8.05 18.29
C TYR A 57 -12.30 7.03 19.45
N GLY A 58 -11.67 5.88 19.26
CA GLY A 58 -11.53 4.83 20.28
C GLY A 58 -12.57 3.71 20.17
N ASP A 59 -13.42 3.74 19.14
CA ASP A 59 -14.40 2.69 18.88
C ASP A 59 -13.81 1.56 18.05
N VAL A 60 -14.38 0.36 18.14
CA VAL A 60 -13.97 -0.79 17.33
C VAL A 60 -15.14 -1.22 16.45
N PRO A 61 -15.22 -0.74 15.20
CA PRO A 61 -16.38 -0.97 14.34
C PRO A 61 -16.43 -2.42 13.87
N ILE A 62 -17.16 -3.27 14.61
CA ILE A 62 -17.31 -4.71 14.32
C ILE A 62 -18.76 -5.05 13.95
N ARG A 63 -19.75 -4.37 14.54
CA ARG A 63 -21.18 -4.69 14.37
C ARG A 63 -22.06 -3.50 13.95
N ASP A 64 -21.48 -2.30 13.85
CA ASP A 64 -22.25 -1.07 13.68
C ASP A 64 -22.69 -0.83 12.22
N PHE A 65 -22.03 -1.49 11.26
CA PHE A 65 -22.33 -1.46 9.82
C PHE A 65 -21.71 -2.69 9.14
N TYR A 66 -21.77 -2.77 7.81
CA TYR A 66 -21.07 -3.82 7.03
C TYR A 66 -19.55 -3.64 7.17
N ALA A 67 -19.00 -4.12 8.28
CA ALA A 67 -17.65 -3.82 8.72
C ALA A 67 -16.62 -4.72 8.04
N TYR A 68 -15.52 -4.11 7.58
CA TYR A 68 -14.29 -4.79 7.23
C TYR A 68 -13.52 -5.27 8.46
N ASP A 69 -12.42 -6.01 8.27
CA ASP A 69 -11.55 -6.39 9.37
C ASP A 69 -10.93 -5.19 10.09
N VAL A 70 -10.81 -5.31 11.41
CA VAL A 70 -10.33 -4.25 12.30
C VAL A 70 -8.90 -3.81 11.94
N GLY A 71 -8.09 -4.72 11.37
CA GLY A 71 -6.73 -4.45 10.96
C GLY A 71 -6.63 -3.32 9.93
N ARG A 72 -7.55 -3.27 8.94
CA ARG A 72 -7.57 -2.17 7.95
C ARG A 72 -7.80 -0.84 8.60
N TYR A 73 -8.79 -0.77 9.50
CA TYR A 73 -9.14 0.46 10.17
C TYR A 73 -7.97 0.97 10.99
N ALA A 74 -7.28 0.10 11.72
CA ALA A 74 -6.11 0.48 12.51
C ALA A 74 -4.98 1.08 11.64
N VAL A 75 -4.66 0.45 10.51
CA VAL A 75 -3.61 0.95 9.60
C VAL A 75 -4.00 2.29 8.99
N LEU A 76 -5.22 2.39 8.47
CA LEU A 76 -5.69 3.60 7.79
C LEU A 76 -5.94 4.77 8.75
N ALA A 77 -6.44 4.48 9.96
CA ALA A 77 -6.52 5.42 11.07
C ALA A 77 -5.13 5.96 11.41
N GLY A 78 -4.10 5.10 11.47
CA GLY A 78 -2.73 5.51 11.69
C GLY A 78 -2.25 6.53 10.64
N PHE A 79 -2.55 6.30 9.36
CA PHE A 79 -2.21 7.26 8.29
C PHE A 79 -3.00 8.57 8.38
N MET A 80 -4.30 8.51 8.69
CA MET A 80 -5.11 9.71 8.93
C MET A 80 -4.58 10.54 10.09
N TRP A 81 -4.19 9.88 11.19
CA TRP A 81 -3.59 10.52 12.35
C TRP A 81 -2.25 11.18 12.00
N LEU A 82 -1.37 10.49 11.28
CA LEU A 82 -0.09 11.04 10.80
C LEU A 82 -0.27 12.23 9.85
N TRP A 83 -1.31 12.19 9.01
CA TRP A 83 -1.64 13.29 8.10
C TRP A 83 -2.32 14.47 8.83
N GLY A 84 -2.90 14.23 10.01
CA GLY A 84 -3.65 15.24 10.76
C GLY A 84 -5.02 15.59 10.14
N ASN A 85 -5.58 14.69 9.32
CA ASN A 85 -6.88 14.89 8.68
C ASN A 85 -7.63 13.55 8.59
N THR A 86 -8.93 13.59 8.84
CA THR A 86 -9.82 12.43 8.78
C THR A 86 -10.65 12.39 7.50
N GLY A 87 -10.37 13.23 6.49
CA GLY A 87 -11.09 13.28 5.23
C GLY A 87 -10.76 12.11 4.28
N ILE A 88 -11.57 11.96 3.23
CA ILE A 88 -11.44 10.85 2.26
C ILE A 88 -10.08 10.85 1.54
N ILE A 89 -9.48 12.02 1.32
CA ILE A 89 -8.16 12.13 0.70
C ILE A 89 -7.08 11.54 1.61
N ALA A 90 -7.18 11.74 2.93
CA ALA A 90 -6.26 11.16 3.89
C ALA A 90 -6.40 9.62 3.94
N LEU A 91 -7.62 9.10 3.80
CA LEU A 91 -7.85 7.65 3.63
C LEU A 91 -7.13 7.12 2.38
N ARG A 92 -7.37 7.76 1.23
CA ARG A 92 -6.77 7.37 -0.07
C ARG A 92 -5.25 7.47 -0.03
N PHE A 93 -4.70 8.46 0.69
CA PHE A 93 -3.27 8.57 0.93
C PHE A 93 -2.73 7.37 1.72
N GLY A 94 -3.43 6.94 2.78
CA GLY A 94 -3.07 5.71 3.50
C GLY A 94 -3.11 4.47 2.60
N LEU A 95 -4.17 4.32 1.79
CA LEU A 95 -4.29 3.22 0.84
C LEU A 95 -3.16 3.19 -0.20
N MET A 96 -2.68 4.35 -0.65
CA MET A 96 -1.51 4.45 -1.54
C MET A 96 -0.26 3.83 -0.92
N PHE A 97 0.03 4.06 0.36
CA PHE A 97 1.19 3.43 1.02
C PHE A 97 1.01 1.94 1.21
N VAL A 98 -0.20 1.50 1.56
CA VAL A 98 -0.52 0.07 1.65
C VAL A 98 -0.30 -0.60 0.29
N GLN A 99 -0.76 0.02 -0.80
CA GLN A 99 -0.50 -0.45 -2.16
C GLN A 99 1.00 -0.53 -2.46
N ALA A 100 1.75 0.54 -2.18
CA ALA A 100 3.18 0.59 -2.43
C ALA A 100 3.92 -0.53 -1.67
N ALA A 101 3.54 -0.79 -0.42
CA ALA A 101 4.11 -1.84 0.40
C ALA A 101 3.82 -3.24 -0.16
N VAL A 102 2.56 -3.48 -0.59
CA VAL A 102 2.14 -4.75 -1.22
C VAL A 102 2.91 -5.01 -2.52
N LEU A 103 2.95 -4.02 -3.41
CA LEU A 103 3.68 -4.12 -4.69
C LEU A 103 5.18 -4.34 -4.45
N ALA A 104 5.79 -3.56 -3.57
CA ALA A 104 7.22 -3.68 -3.28
C ALA A 104 7.54 -5.04 -2.64
N GLY A 105 6.77 -5.46 -1.64
CA GLY A 105 6.97 -6.74 -0.94
C GLY A 105 6.89 -7.92 -1.91
N PHE A 106 5.85 -7.97 -2.74
CA PHE A 106 5.65 -9.05 -3.70
C PHE A 106 6.73 -9.05 -4.79
N SER A 107 7.06 -7.89 -5.37
CA SER A 107 8.11 -7.79 -6.39
C SER A 107 9.51 -8.11 -5.84
N VAL A 108 9.82 -7.72 -4.59
CA VAL A 108 11.08 -8.09 -3.94
C VAL A 108 11.13 -9.59 -3.64
N TYR A 109 10.02 -10.19 -3.20
CA TYR A 109 9.92 -11.63 -3.01
C TYR A 109 10.20 -12.38 -4.32
N LEU A 110 9.52 -12.00 -5.41
CA LEU A 110 9.75 -12.58 -6.74
C LEU A 110 11.21 -12.43 -7.16
N TYR A 111 11.80 -11.25 -7.00
CA TYR A 111 13.19 -10.98 -7.35
C TYR A 111 14.18 -11.87 -6.59
N ARG A 112 13.92 -12.12 -5.30
CA ARG A 112 14.83 -12.86 -4.42
C ARG A 112 14.67 -14.37 -4.51
N ARG A 113 13.46 -14.87 -4.74
CA ARG A 113 13.12 -16.29 -4.59
C ARG A 113 12.73 -16.99 -5.88
N VAL A 114 12.24 -16.25 -6.88
CA VAL A 114 11.58 -16.86 -8.05
C VAL A 114 12.34 -16.54 -9.34
N THR A 115 12.54 -15.27 -9.67
CA THR A 115 13.14 -14.86 -10.95
C THR A 115 13.86 -13.51 -10.86
N ARG A 116 14.92 -13.34 -11.64
CA ARG A 116 15.61 -12.04 -11.82
C ARG A 116 15.22 -11.32 -13.11
N GLN A 117 14.28 -11.88 -13.87
CA GLN A 117 13.83 -11.29 -15.13
C GLN A 117 12.89 -10.12 -14.87
N TRP A 118 13.35 -8.91 -15.17
CA TRP A 118 12.61 -7.67 -14.93
C TRP A 118 11.26 -7.61 -15.65
N VAL A 119 11.16 -8.20 -16.85
CA VAL A 119 9.91 -8.26 -17.62
C VAL A 119 8.84 -9.07 -16.88
N VAL A 120 9.21 -10.21 -16.29
CA VAL A 120 8.27 -11.05 -15.52
C VAL A 120 7.81 -10.32 -14.26
N ILE A 121 8.73 -9.68 -13.54
CA ILE A 121 8.40 -8.91 -12.33
C ILE A 121 7.46 -7.75 -12.67
N GLY A 122 7.75 -7.00 -13.74
CA GLY A 122 6.90 -5.91 -14.20
C GLY A 122 5.51 -6.38 -14.67
N GLY A 123 5.45 -7.49 -15.41
CA GLY A 123 4.18 -8.09 -15.83
C GLY A 123 3.32 -8.53 -14.65
N VAL A 124 3.91 -9.19 -13.66
CA VAL A 124 3.20 -9.57 -12.44
C VAL A 124 2.74 -8.36 -11.64
N MET A 125 3.56 -7.31 -11.52
CA MET A 125 3.18 -6.06 -10.87
C MET A 125 1.95 -5.42 -11.54
N ALA A 126 1.89 -5.42 -12.88
CA ALA A 126 0.74 -4.93 -13.63
C ALA A 126 -0.53 -5.76 -13.38
N VAL A 127 -0.40 -7.09 -13.32
CA VAL A 127 -1.52 -7.99 -12.98
C VAL A 127 -2.03 -7.71 -11.56
N VAL A 128 -1.14 -7.52 -10.59
CA VAL A 128 -1.51 -7.17 -9.22
C VAL A 128 -2.22 -5.81 -9.19
N ILE A 129 -1.69 -4.79 -9.88
CA ILE A 129 -2.34 -3.47 -9.97
C ILE A 129 -3.77 -3.60 -10.53
N TRP A 130 -3.93 -4.34 -11.63
CA TRP A 130 -5.23 -4.56 -12.25
C TRP A 130 -6.21 -5.29 -11.32
N TRP A 131 -5.72 -6.30 -10.61
CA TRP A 131 -6.52 -7.08 -9.67
C TRP A 131 -6.95 -6.27 -8.43
N LEU A 132 -6.09 -5.36 -7.98
CA LEU A 132 -6.36 -4.50 -6.83
C LEU A 132 -7.22 -3.26 -7.18
N TRP A 133 -7.70 -3.15 -8.41
CA TRP A 133 -8.60 -2.08 -8.82
C TRP A 133 -10.06 -2.43 -8.50
N PRO A 134 -10.82 -1.59 -7.77
CA PRO A 134 -10.46 -0.32 -7.11
C PRO A 134 -9.78 -0.46 -5.73
N LEU A 135 -9.01 0.57 -5.32
CA LEU A 135 -8.05 0.56 -4.20
C LEU A 135 -8.63 0.11 -2.84
N TYR A 136 -9.92 0.35 -2.59
CA TYR A 136 -10.55 -0.01 -1.32
C TYR A 136 -10.64 -1.53 -1.09
N ARG A 137 -10.51 -2.36 -2.14
CA ARG A 137 -10.45 -3.82 -2.03
C ARG A 137 -9.09 -4.34 -1.54
N MET A 138 -8.09 -3.47 -1.46
CA MET A 138 -6.70 -3.88 -1.22
C MET A 138 -6.40 -4.56 0.10
N PRO A 139 -7.00 -4.19 1.25
CA PRO A 139 -6.40 -4.66 2.49
C PRO A 139 -6.71 -6.15 2.77
N ASP A 140 -7.64 -6.79 2.04
CA ASP A 140 -7.79 -8.25 1.98
C ASP A 140 -6.48 -8.93 1.53
N PHE A 141 -5.77 -8.27 0.61
CA PHE A 141 -4.57 -8.80 -0.05
C PHE A 141 -3.27 -8.45 0.69
N ALA A 142 -3.28 -7.41 1.54
CA ALA A 142 -2.12 -7.07 2.35
C ALA A 142 -1.75 -8.22 3.31
N VAL A 143 -2.75 -8.92 3.86
CA VAL A 143 -2.55 -10.12 4.69
C VAL A 143 -1.87 -11.23 3.90
N LEU A 144 -2.26 -11.42 2.63
CA LEU A 144 -1.69 -12.43 1.73
C LEU A 144 -0.21 -12.18 1.44
N VAL A 145 0.19 -10.92 1.24
CA VAL A 145 1.60 -10.58 1.00
C VAL A 145 2.44 -10.72 2.27
N VAL A 146 1.92 -10.34 3.43
CA VAL A 146 2.61 -10.59 4.71
C VAL A 146 2.80 -12.10 4.92
N ALA A 147 1.76 -12.90 4.71
CA ALA A 147 1.82 -14.36 4.83
C ALA A 147 2.77 -15.04 3.84
N LEU A 148 2.96 -14.47 2.64
CA LEU A 148 3.89 -15.00 1.63
C LEU A 148 5.36 -14.64 1.88
N ILE A 149 5.61 -13.59 2.66
CA ILE A 149 6.98 -13.09 2.94
C ILE A 149 7.54 -13.68 4.25
N THR A 150 6.68 -14.12 5.17
CA THR A 150 7.02 -14.87 6.39
C THR A 150 7.26 -16.34 6.09
#